data_AF-A0A2D4YEV4-F1
#
_entry.id   AF-A0A2D4YEV4-F1
#
_cell.length_a   1.000
_cell.length_b   1.000
_cell.length_c   1.000
_cell.angle_alpha   90.00
_cell.angle_beta   90.00
_cell.angle_gamma   90.00
#
_symmetry.space_group_name_H-M   'P 1'
#
loop_
_entity.id
_entity.type
_entity.pdbx_description
1 polymer ?
#
loop_
_entity_poly.entity_id
_entity_poly.type
_entity_poly.pdbx_seq_one_letter_code
_entity_poly.pdbx_strand_id
1 'polypeptide(L)'
;MKLTYFPFILFISLLLNSCNNDESESPVIRIVTPNENETFFVGSNITIQINANDPDGIIERVAIEVNDQQVSEFDFEPYSYVWSTDGYAEGVQNIKATAFDNDGLTSSTTIQITLDVENPQITTLPISFTGATHIQSGIEIESSGNPSIVQAGLCWNQTGNPTVDDNTVLLSEEGNPIIISGLEIDAEYHIRAFADNGISITYGETLTTTTLSTYVSDTGSMVDSRDGNTYNWVQIGNQKWFAENLMYEGEGPNYNYIETPYGFIYTGGGAICPNGWHVPSEDEWNELIDFVGGPEIAGGVLKESGTENWASPNTGANNTAGFSALPTGYALRGPAEEWEYVELENVYKSTAFIMSDAFRRLGLTWNTSSTSLPFYGNGTYLAACRCIQD
;
A
#
# COMPACT_ATOMS: atom_id res chain seq x y z
N MET A 1 -88.12 -61.05 -66.64
CA MET A 1 -88.66 -59.72 -66.28
C MET A 1 -89.45 -59.93 -64.98
N LYS A 2 -89.13 -59.44 -63.79
CA LYS A 2 -88.14 -58.50 -63.23
C LYS A 2 -87.76 -59.07 -61.84
N LEU A 3 -86.47 -59.06 -61.51
CA LEU A 3 -85.96 -59.23 -60.15
C LEU A 3 -86.00 -57.88 -59.43
N THR A 4 -86.32 -57.88 -58.14
CA THR A 4 -86.02 -56.81 -57.16
C THR A 4 -86.09 -57.44 -55.76
N TYR A 5 -84.97 -57.91 -55.19
CA TYR A 5 -83.98 -57.22 -54.34
C TYR A 5 -84.52 -56.74 -52.98
N PHE A 6 -84.20 -57.52 -51.94
CA PHE A 6 -84.24 -57.17 -50.51
C PHE A 6 -82.88 -56.56 -50.14
N PRO A 7 -82.80 -55.41 -49.43
CA PRO A 7 -81.53 -54.92 -48.94
C PRO A 7 -81.19 -55.61 -47.60
N PHE A 8 -80.02 -56.24 -47.57
CA PHE A 8 -79.37 -56.75 -46.35
C PHE A 8 -78.50 -55.61 -45.82
N ILE A 9 -78.84 -55.06 -44.65
CA ILE A 9 -78.03 -54.03 -43.98
C ILE A 9 -76.88 -54.74 -43.25
N LEU A 10 -75.68 -54.61 -43.79
CA LEU A 10 -74.43 -55.05 -43.17
C LEU A 10 -74.00 -53.98 -42.14
N PHE A 11 -74.16 -54.28 -40.85
CA PHE A 11 -73.50 -53.51 -39.78
C PHE A 11 -72.00 -53.82 -39.84
N ILE A 12 -71.21 -52.88 -40.36
CA ILE A 12 -69.77 -52.86 -40.13
C ILE A 12 -69.58 -52.37 -38.70
N SER A 13 -69.17 -53.28 -37.81
CA SER A 13 -68.60 -52.91 -36.52
C SER A 13 -67.25 -52.26 -36.79
N LEU A 14 -67.20 -50.92 -36.75
CA LEU A 14 -65.96 -50.20 -36.56
C LEU A 14 -65.50 -50.49 -35.12
N LEU A 15 -64.52 -51.38 -34.99
CA LEU A 15 -63.69 -51.45 -33.79
C LEU A 15 -62.95 -50.11 -33.70
N LEU A 16 -63.44 -49.21 -32.85
CA LEU A 16 -62.64 -48.11 -32.33
C LEU A 16 -61.54 -48.74 -31.49
N ASN A 17 -60.37 -48.87 -32.09
CA ASN A 17 -59.13 -49.11 -31.38
C ASN A 17 -58.97 -47.92 -30.41
N SER A 18 -58.91 -48.19 -29.10
CA SER A 18 -58.56 -47.16 -28.12
C SER A 18 -57.15 -46.69 -28.44
N CYS A 19 -57.01 -45.49 -29.01
CA CYS A 19 -55.77 -44.76 -28.83
C CYS A 19 -55.73 -44.37 -27.35
N ASN A 20 -54.81 -44.98 -26.60
CA ASN A 20 -54.36 -44.35 -25.36
C ASN A 20 -53.79 -43.00 -25.79
N ASN A 21 -54.44 -41.92 -25.37
CA ASN A 21 -53.80 -40.61 -25.35
C ASN A 21 -52.82 -40.66 -24.17
N ASP A 22 -51.63 -41.23 -24.38
CA ASP A 22 -50.50 -40.96 -23.50
C ASP A 22 -50.05 -39.54 -23.87
N GLU A 23 -50.59 -38.54 -23.16
CA GLU A 23 -50.13 -37.16 -23.27
C GLU A 23 -48.74 -37.08 -22.63
N SER A 24 -47.77 -36.52 -23.35
CA SER A 24 -46.39 -36.33 -22.87
C SER A 24 -46.38 -35.49 -21.59
N GLU A 25 -45.68 -35.94 -20.55
CA GLU A 25 -45.60 -35.27 -19.26
C GLU A 25 -44.37 -34.35 -19.17
N SER A 26 -44.51 -33.18 -18.53
CA SER A 26 -43.36 -32.29 -18.32
C SER A 26 -42.38 -32.88 -17.29
N PRO A 27 -41.07 -32.59 -17.40
CA PRO A 27 -40.08 -33.16 -16.49
C PRO A 27 -40.29 -32.67 -15.05
N VAL A 28 -39.85 -33.45 -14.07
CA VAL A 28 -39.81 -33.06 -12.66
C VAL A 28 -38.40 -32.63 -12.30
N ILE A 29 -38.24 -31.44 -11.72
CA ILE A 29 -36.93 -30.88 -11.35
C ILE A 29 -36.94 -30.32 -9.93
N ARG A 30 -35.84 -30.51 -9.20
CA ARG A 30 -35.57 -29.81 -7.93
C ARG A 30 -34.08 -29.48 -7.79
N ILE A 31 -33.81 -28.37 -7.13
CA ILE A 31 -32.47 -28.05 -6.63
C ILE A 31 -32.27 -28.82 -5.31
N VAL A 32 -31.20 -29.60 -5.21
CA VAL A 32 -30.84 -30.42 -4.05
C VAL A 32 -29.94 -29.64 -3.11
N THR A 33 -28.97 -28.91 -3.66
CA THR A 33 -28.16 -27.92 -2.94
C THR A 33 -27.96 -26.71 -3.84
N PRO A 34 -27.87 -25.48 -3.29
CA PRO A 34 -28.09 -25.13 -1.88
C PRO A 34 -29.58 -25.24 -1.46
N ASN A 35 -29.88 -25.08 -0.17
CA ASN A 35 -31.25 -25.02 0.33
C ASN A 35 -31.85 -23.61 0.17
N GLU A 36 -33.19 -23.53 0.15
CA GLU A 36 -33.92 -22.27 0.19
C GLU A 36 -33.54 -21.44 1.43
N ASN A 37 -33.27 -20.15 1.23
CA ASN A 37 -32.82 -19.16 2.21
C ASN A 37 -31.47 -19.46 2.88
N GLU A 38 -30.65 -20.36 2.33
CA GLU A 38 -29.31 -20.60 2.84
C GLU A 38 -28.41 -19.36 2.65
N THR A 39 -27.52 -19.10 3.61
CA THR A 39 -26.63 -17.93 3.59
C THR A 39 -25.19 -18.38 3.37
N PHE A 40 -24.48 -17.70 2.47
CA PHE A 40 -23.08 -17.92 2.15
C PHE A 40 -22.33 -16.59 2.18
N PHE A 41 -21.01 -16.61 2.30
CA PHE A 41 -20.22 -15.39 2.17
C PHE A 41 -19.85 -15.14 0.71
N VAL A 42 -19.79 -13.87 0.32
CA VAL A 42 -19.22 -13.47 -0.97
C VAL A 42 -17.81 -14.04 -1.12
N GLY A 43 -17.49 -14.58 -2.29
CA GLY A 43 -16.22 -15.27 -2.60
C GLY A 43 -16.18 -16.76 -2.24
N SER A 44 -17.27 -17.30 -1.70
CA SER A 44 -17.43 -18.74 -1.52
C SER A 44 -17.67 -19.47 -2.85
N ASN A 45 -17.29 -20.74 -2.91
CA ASN A 45 -17.72 -21.66 -3.97
C ASN A 45 -18.96 -22.44 -3.49
N ILE A 46 -20.09 -22.25 -4.17
CA ILE A 46 -21.37 -22.90 -3.86
C ILE A 46 -21.61 -24.05 -4.84
N THR A 47 -21.81 -25.26 -4.35
CA THR A 47 -22.18 -26.40 -5.19
C THR A 47 -23.69 -26.41 -5.43
N ILE A 48 -24.09 -26.13 -6.67
CA ILE A 48 -25.46 -26.26 -7.15
C ILE A 48 -25.65 -27.67 -7.70
N GLN A 49 -26.40 -28.50 -6.98
CA GLN A 49 -26.72 -29.86 -7.39
C GLN A 49 -28.21 -29.96 -7.73
N ILE A 50 -28.53 -30.55 -8.89
CA ILE A 50 -29.90 -30.70 -9.38
C ILE A 50 -30.25 -32.18 -9.51
N ASN A 51 -31.52 -32.50 -9.26
CA ASN A 51 -32.12 -33.77 -9.61
C ASN A 51 -33.29 -33.49 -10.56
N ALA A 52 -33.24 -34.09 -11.74
CA ALA A 52 -34.30 -34.01 -12.74
C ALA A 52 -34.67 -35.41 -13.21
N ASN A 53 -35.96 -35.67 -13.41
CA ASN A 53 -36.47 -36.92 -13.96
C ASN A 53 -37.69 -36.64 -14.83
N ASP A 54 -37.74 -37.29 -15.97
CA ASP A 54 -38.91 -37.30 -16.84
C ASP A 54 -39.73 -38.59 -16.58
N PRO A 55 -41.03 -38.51 -16.22
CA PRO A 55 -41.86 -39.68 -15.94
C PRO A 55 -42.04 -40.64 -17.13
N ASP A 56 -42.10 -40.13 -18.35
CA ASP A 56 -42.42 -40.89 -19.56
C ASP A 56 -41.34 -40.77 -20.66
N GLY A 57 -40.38 -39.87 -20.50
CA GLY A 57 -39.28 -39.66 -21.44
C GLY A 57 -37.88 -39.65 -20.82
N ILE A 58 -37.01 -38.86 -21.44
CA ILE A 58 -35.64 -38.58 -21.00
C ILE A 58 -35.44 -37.08 -20.85
N ILE A 59 -34.63 -36.69 -19.87
CA ILE A 59 -34.14 -35.32 -19.76
C ILE A 59 -33.12 -35.10 -20.89
N GLU A 60 -33.44 -34.24 -21.85
CA GLU A 60 -32.52 -33.82 -22.91
C GLU A 60 -31.46 -32.88 -22.35
N ARG A 61 -31.84 -31.99 -21.42
CA ARG A 61 -30.95 -30.96 -20.91
C ARG A 61 -31.41 -30.32 -19.61
N VAL A 62 -30.45 -29.82 -18.83
CA VAL A 62 -30.69 -28.97 -17.65
C VAL A 62 -29.87 -27.68 -17.78
N ALA A 63 -30.51 -26.53 -17.64
CA ALA A 63 -29.86 -25.22 -17.58
C ALA A 63 -29.95 -24.64 -16.17
N ILE A 64 -28.87 -23.98 -15.72
CA ILE A 64 -28.79 -23.26 -14.45
C ILE A 64 -28.62 -21.78 -14.74
N GLU A 65 -29.46 -20.96 -14.12
CA GLU A 65 -29.44 -19.50 -14.19
C GLU A 65 -29.25 -18.92 -12.78
N VAL A 66 -28.42 -17.89 -12.65
CA VAL A 66 -28.29 -17.07 -11.43
C VAL A 66 -28.66 -15.64 -11.81
N ASN A 67 -29.65 -15.06 -11.14
CA ASN A 67 -30.19 -13.72 -11.43
C ASN A 67 -30.46 -13.50 -12.93
N ASP A 68 -31.21 -14.43 -13.53
CA ASP A 68 -31.58 -14.43 -14.95
C ASP A 68 -30.41 -14.58 -15.94
N GLN A 69 -29.19 -14.83 -15.46
CA GLN A 69 -28.03 -15.14 -16.29
C GLN A 69 -27.72 -16.64 -16.26
N GLN A 70 -27.73 -17.31 -17.41
CA GLN A 70 -27.29 -18.71 -17.51
C GLN A 70 -25.82 -18.85 -17.12
N VAL A 71 -25.55 -19.69 -16.11
CA VAL A 71 -24.20 -19.96 -15.59
C VAL A 71 -23.70 -21.36 -15.99
N SER A 72 -24.61 -22.28 -16.29
CA SER A 72 -24.25 -23.65 -16.66
C SER A 72 -25.36 -24.36 -17.45
N GLU A 73 -24.99 -25.40 -18.16
CA GLU A 73 -25.88 -26.27 -18.93
C GLU A 73 -25.30 -27.69 -18.98
N PHE A 74 -26.16 -28.70 -18.90
CA PHE A 74 -25.81 -30.11 -18.88
C PHE A 74 -26.72 -30.91 -19.81
N ASP A 75 -26.14 -31.86 -20.54
CA ASP A 75 -26.81 -32.84 -21.41
C ASP A 75 -26.77 -34.28 -20.84
N PHE A 76 -26.11 -34.48 -19.69
CA PHE A 76 -26.08 -35.76 -18.96
C PHE A 76 -25.87 -35.58 -17.45
N GLU A 77 -26.29 -36.57 -16.66
CA GLU A 77 -26.05 -36.63 -15.21
C GLU A 77 -24.58 -36.96 -14.87
N PRO A 78 -24.04 -36.46 -13.73
CA PRO A 78 -24.72 -35.68 -12.70
C PRO A 78 -24.82 -34.18 -13.04
N TYR A 79 -26.00 -33.59 -12.79
CA TYR A 79 -26.23 -32.15 -12.92
C TYR A 79 -25.66 -31.43 -11.70
N SER A 80 -24.38 -31.05 -11.77
CA SER A 80 -23.67 -30.41 -10.66
C SER A 80 -22.73 -29.32 -11.16
N TYR A 81 -22.88 -28.12 -10.60
CA TYR A 81 -22.08 -26.94 -10.93
C TYR A 81 -21.48 -26.33 -9.67
N VAL A 82 -20.19 -26.03 -9.69
CA VAL A 82 -19.55 -25.25 -8.62
C VAL A 82 -19.54 -23.79 -9.06
N TRP A 83 -20.39 -22.99 -8.42
CA TRP A 83 -20.53 -21.56 -8.68
C TRP A 83 -19.60 -20.76 -7.77
N SER A 84 -18.62 -20.06 -8.35
CA SER A 84 -17.86 -19.03 -7.61
C SER A 84 -18.71 -17.77 -7.47
N THR A 85 -18.83 -17.30 -6.24
CA THR A 85 -19.50 -16.04 -5.90
C THR A 85 -18.54 -14.84 -5.90
N ASP A 86 -17.31 -15.02 -6.38
CA ASP A 86 -16.36 -13.91 -6.57
C ASP A 86 -16.96 -12.85 -7.50
N GLY A 87 -16.93 -11.58 -7.08
CA GLY A 87 -17.45 -10.46 -7.85
C GLY A 87 -18.97 -10.28 -7.81
N TYR A 88 -19.70 -11.09 -7.03
CA TYR A 88 -21.11 -10.83 -6.72
C TYR A 88 -21.24 -9.85 -5.55
N ALA A 89 -22.25 -8.99 -5.59
CA ALA A 89 -22.60 -8.14 -4.46
C ALA A 89 -23.30 -8.94 -3.34
N GLU A 90 -23.22 -8.44 -2.12
CA GLU A 90 -24.03 -8.95 -1.01
C GLU A 90 -25.54 -8.85 -1.31
N GLY A 91 -26.32 -9.70 -0.65
CA GLY A 91 -27.76 -9.76 -0.76
C GLY A 91 -28.30 -11.01 -1.44
N VAL A 92 -29.61 -10.97 -1.73
CA VAL A 92 -30.36 -12.11 -2.23
C VAL A 92 -29.97 -12.46 -3.67
N GLN A 93 -29.69 -13.74 -3.91
CA GLN A 93 -29.42 -14.31 -5.24
C GLN A 93 -30.51 -15.31 -5.58
N ASN A 94 -31.02 -15.24 -6.80
CA ASN A 94 -32.02 -16.20 -7.30
C ASN A 94 -31.32 -17.27 -8.14
N ILE A 95 -31.40 -18.52 -7.71
CA ILE A 95 -30.90 -19.67 -8.47
C ILE A 95 -32.09 -20.38 -9.10
N LYS A 96 -32.14 -20.39 -10.44
CA LYS A 96 -33.18 -21.06 -11.21
C LYS A 96 -32.59 -22.22 -11.99
N ALA A 97 -33.26 -23.36 -11.94
CA ALA A 97 -32.92 -24.53 -12.72
C ALA A 97 -34.09 -24.88 -13.66
N THR A 98 -33.80 -25.16 -14.92
CA THR A 98 -34.79 -25.50 -15.94
C THR A 98 -34.41 -26.82 -16.61
N ALA A 99 -35.30 -27.81 -16.60
CA ALA A 99 -35.15 -29.08 -17.33
C ALA A 99 -35.96 -29.03 -18.63
N PHE A 100 -35.39 -29.65 -19.67
CA PHE A 100 -35.97 -29.82 -21.00
C PHE A 100 -36.03 -31.33 -21.30
N ASP A 101 -37.18 -31.82 -21.73
CA ASP A 101 -37.34 -33.23 -22.15
C ASP A 101 -37.19 -33.42 -23.67
N ASN A 102 -37.25 -34.67 -24.12
CA ASN A 102 -37.18 -35.03 -25.54
C ASN A 102 -38.41 -34.65 -26.38
N ASP A 103 -39.51 -34.22 -25.76
CA ASP A 103 -40.75 -33.80 -26.42
C ASP A 103 -40.87 -32.27 -26.51
N GLY A 104 -39.88 -31.55 -25.96
CA GLY A 104 -39.79 -30.10 -25.97
C GLY A 104 -40.58 -29.42 -24.84
N LEU A 105 -41.07 -30.17 -23.85
CA LEU A 105 -41.66 -29.57 -22.65
C LEU A 105 -40.57 -29.21 -21.64
N THR A 106 -40.94 -28.33 -20.71
CA THR A 106 -40.00 -27.80 -19.73
C THR A 106 -40.65 -27.64 -18.37
N SER A 107 -39.84 -27.80 -17.34
CA SER A 107 -40.19 -27.42 -15.96
C SER A 107 -39.04 -26.66 -15.35
N SER A 108 -39.36 -25.74 -14.43
CA SER A 108 -38.35 -24.99 -13.69
C SER A 108 -38.65 -24.94 -12.21
N THR A 109 -37.59 -24.74 -11.44
CA THR A 109 -37.64 -24.47 -10.01
C THR A 109 -36.71 -23.30 -9.71
N THR A 110 -37.00 -22.55 -8.66
CA THR A 110 -36.18 -21.42 -8.23
C THR A 110 -36.08 -21.44 -6.72
N ILE A 111 -34.87 -21.20 -6.22
CA ILE A 111 -34.62 -20.95 -4.80
C ILE A 111 -33.91 -19.61 -4.63
N GLN A 112 -34.06 -19.02 -3.45
CA GLN A 112 -33.29 -17.86 -3.04
C GLN A 112 -32.20 -18.28 -2.07
N ILE A 113 -31.00 -17.72 -2.23
CA ILE A 113 -29.96 -17.73 -1.21
C ILE A 113 -29.58 -16.29 -0.86
N THR A 114 -28.86 -16.09 0.23
CA THR A 114 -28.28 -14.78 0.57
C THR A 114 -26.76 -14.86 0.55
N LEU A 115 -26.11 -13.91 -0.13
CA LEU A 115 -24.69 -13.65 0.04
C LEU A 115 -24.51 -12.59 1.12
N ASP A 116 -23.68 -12.87 2.11
CA ASP A 116 -23.39 -11.99 3.24
C ASP A 116 -21.93 -11.53 3.20
N VAL A 117 -21.64 -10.44 3.89
CA VAL A 117 -20.30 -9.90 4.08
C VAL A 117 -20.09 -9.60 5.56
N GLU A 118 -19.09 -10.22 6.14
CA GLU A 118 -18.60 -9.83 7.45
C GLU A 118 -17.55 -8.72 7.25
N ASN A 119 -17.89 -7.49 7.62
CA ASN A 119 -16.99 -6.36 7.49
C ASN A 119 -15.77 -6.49 8.43
N PRO A 120 -14.56 -6.09 7.98
CA PRO A 120 -13.39 -6.01 8.84
C PRO A 120 -13.66 -5.22 10.12
N GLN A 121 -13.04 -5.61 11.23
CA GLN A 121 -13.05 -4.83 12.47
C GLN A 121 -11.66 -4.22 12.65
N ILE A 122 -11.59 -2.89 12.60
CA ILE A 122 -10.32 -2.15 12.64
C ILE A 122 -10.40 -0.94 13.57
N THR A 123 -9.23 -0.56 14.10
CA THR A 123 -9.06 0.64 14.92
C THR A 123 -7.95 1.52 14.33
N THR A 124 -8.15 2.84 14.35
CA THR A 124 -7.08 3.80 14.03
C THR A 124 -6.21 3.96 15.26
N LEU A 125 -4.94 3.56 15.17
CA LEU A 125 -4.01 3.67 16.29
C LEU A 125 -3.73 5.15 16.61
N PRO A 126 -3.48 5.50 17.88
CA PRO A 126 -3.14 6.87 18.26
C PRO A 126 -1.99 7.45 17.43
N ILE A 127 -2.02 8.76 17.23
CA ILE A 127 -0.91 9.47 16.61
C ILE A 127 0.30 9.36 17.52
N SER A 128 1.32 8.63 17.08
CA SER A 128 2.57 8.44 17.83
C SER A 128 3.52 9.63 17.66
N PHE A 129 3.40 10.36 16.55
CA PHE A 129 4.25 11.51 16.25
C PHE A 129 3.56 12.50 15.30
N THR A 130 3.80 13.79 15.51
CA THR A 130 3.43 14.86 14.57
C THR A 130 4.62 15.79 14.38
N GLY A 131 5.17 15.80 13.17
CA GLY A 131 6.24 16.70 12.77
C GLY A 131 5.74 17.93 12.02
N ALA A 132 6.68 18.67 11.43
CA ALA A 132 6.35 19.84 10.61
C ALA A 132 5.68 19.45 9.28
N THR A 133 6.06 18.32 8.68
CA THR A 133 5.57 17.90 7.36
C THR A 133 5.21 16.43 7.29
N HIS A 134 5.03 15.77 8.43
CA HIS A 134 4.63 14.38 8.47
C HIS A 134 3.92 14.01 9.78
N ILE A 135 3.13 12.94 9.75
CA ILE A 135 2.37 12.39 10.87
C ILE A 135 2.61 10.87 10.90
N GLN A 136 2.80 10.31 12.10
CA GLN A 136 2.89 8.87 12.31
C GLN A 136 1.69 8.38 13.12
N SER A 137 1.06 7.32 12.65
CA SER A 137 -0.07 6.64 13.29
C SER A 137 -0.05 5.19 12.81
N GLY A 138 -1.18 4.50 12.80
CA GLY A 138 -1.26 3.13 12.31
C GLY A 138 -2.67 2.58 12.35
N ILE A 139 -2.76 1.29 12.07
CA ILE A 139 -4.01 0.53 12.05
C ILE A 139 -3.86 -0.73 12.90
N GLU A 140 -4.88 -1.04 13.68
CA GLU A 140 -5.06 -2.34 14.32
C GLU A 140 -6.19 -3.09 13.61
N ILE A 141 -5.94 -4.35 13.23
CA ILE A 141 -6.93 -5.23 12.58
C ILE A 141 -7.32 -6.30 13.59
N GLU A 142 -8.51 -6.17 14.16
CA GLU A 142 -9.06 -7.10 15.16
C GLU A 142 -9.70 -8.32 14.48
N SER A 143 -10.31 -8.11 13.31
CA SER A 143 -10.84 -9.15 12.45
C SER A 143 -10.70 -8.73 10.99
N SER A 144 -10.24 -9.64 10.13
CA SER A 144 -10.20 -9.40 8.68
C SER A 144 -11.57 -9.48 8.01
N GLY A 145 -12.61 -9.87 8.75
CA GLY A 145 -13.93 -10.13 8.18
C GLY A 145 -13.92 -11.30 7.18
N ASN A 146 -14.96 -11.35 6.36
CA ASN A 146 -15.13 -12.32 5.27
C ASN A 146 -15.97 -11.70 4.14
N PRO A 147 -15.43 -11.51 2.93
CA PRO A 147 -14.09 -11.88 2.48
C PRO A 147 -12.97 -11.14 3.21
N SER A 148 -11.78 -11.73 3.22
CA SER A 148 -10.59 -11.15 3.85
C SER A 148 -10.22 -9.81 3.20
N ILE A 149 -9.62 -8.93 4.00
CA ILE A 149 -9.06 -7.64 3.56
C ILE A 149 -8.12 -7.83 2.36
N VAL A 150 -8.34 -7.02 1.31
CA VAL A 150 -7.51 -6.89 0.11
C VAL A 150 -6.48 -5.77 0.29
N GLN A 151 -6.88 -4.66 0.89
CA GLN A 151 -6.04 -3.48 1.10
C GLN A 151 -6.38 -2.78 2.40
N ALA A 152 -5.38 -2.29 3.12
CA ALA A 152 -5.58 -1.48 4.33
C ALA A 152 -4.53 -0.38 4.43
N GLY A 153 -4.79 0.63 5.25
CA GLY A 153 -3.86 1.75 5.44
C GLY A 153 -4.46 2.91 6.22
N LEU A 154 -3.90 4.10 6.02
CA LEU A 154 -4.46 5.37 6.51
C LEU A 154 -4.96 6.21 5.33
N CYS A 155 -6.07 6.91 5.53
CA CYS A 155 -6.55 7.98 4.67
C CYS A 155 -6.55 9.31 5.42
N TRP A 156 -6.36 10.43 4.72
CA TRP A 156 -6.23 11.75 5.33
C TRP A 156 -6.63 12.92 4.42
N ASN A 157 -7.09 14.01 5.04
CA ASN A 157 -7.39 15.29 4.38
C ASN A 157 -7.32 16.47 5.38
N GLN A 158 -7.50 17.70 4.90
CA GLN A 158 -7.62 18.93 5.71
C GLN A 158 -9.08 19.38 5.88
N THR A 159 -10.04 18.62 5.35
CA THR A 159 -11.47 19.02 5.27
C THR A 159 -12.35 18.31 6.29
N GLY A 160 -11.84 17.25 6.94
CA GLY A 160 -12.57 16.40 7.87
C GLY A 160 -13.06 15.11 7.23
N ASN A 161 -13.23 14.07 8.07
CA ASN A 161 -13.77 12.75 7.72
C ASN A 161 -13.15 12.14 6.45
N PRO A 162 -11.83 11.88 6.42
CA PRO A 162 -11.17 11.34 5.24
C PRO A 162 -11.70 9.96 4.85
N THR A 163 -11.66 9.71 3.54
CA THR A 163 -12.03 8.46 2.87
C THR A 163 -10.91 8.01 1.94
N VAL A 164 -11.03 6.83 1.34
CA VAL A 164 -10.06 6.35 0.35
C VAL A 164 -10.02 7.18 -0.95
N ASP A 165 -11.02 8.03 -1.20
CA ASP A 165 -11.05 8.95 -2.33
C ASP A 165 -10.20 10.22 -2.10
N ASP A 166 -9.77 10.45 -0.85
CA ASP A 166 -8.84 11.52 -0.48
C ASP A 166 -7.38 11.07 -0.70
N ASN A 167 -6.48 11.39 0.24
CA ASN A 167 -5.10 10.93 0.21
C ASN A 167 -4.98 9.64 1.03
N THR A 168 -4.23 8.65 0.54
CA THR A 168 -4.04 7.37 1.23
C THR A 168 -2.57 6.98 1.32
N VAL A 169 -2.20 6.30 2.40
CA VAL A 169 -0.94 5.57 2.55
C VAL A 169 -1.27 4.12 2.92
N LEU A 170 -0.78 3.17 2.13
CA LEU A 170 -1.08 1.74 2.34
C LEU A 170 -0.21 1.18 3.47
N LEU A 171 -0.77 0.22 4.21
CA LEU A 171 -0.03 -0.58 5.17
C LEU A 171 1.02 -1.42 4.41
N SER A 172 2.30 -1.23 4.74
CA SER A 172 3.40 -1.97 4.13
C SER A 172 3.59 -3.34 4.79
N GLU A 173 4.50 -4.16 4.24
CA GLU A 173 4.91 -5.43 4.86
C GLU A 173 5.59 -5.24 6.22
N GLU A 174 6.17 -4.06 6.48
CA GLU A 174 6.78 -3.70 7.76
C GLU A 174 5.73 -3.42 8.84
N GLY A 175 4.48 -3.15 8.44
CA GLY A 175 3.37 -2.90 9.34
C GLY A 175 3.34 -1.46 9.85
N ASN A 176 3.08 -1.30 11.15
CA ASN A 176 3.03 0.01 11.81
C ASN A 176 4.43 0.44 12.30
N PRO A 177 4.71 1.76 12.40
CA PRO A 177 3.80 2.87 12.11
C PRO A 177 3.63 3.14 10.62
N ILE A 178 2.46 3.66 10.25
CA ILE A 178 2.23 4.23 8.92
C ILE A 178 2.59 5.71 8.97
N ILE A 179 3.45 6.15 8.05
CA ILE A 179 3.96 7.52 7.96
C ILE A 179 3.25 8.26 6.82
N ILE A 180 2.60 9.37 7.15
CA ILE A 180 2.06 10.33 6.19
C ILE A 180 3.08 11.46 6.05
N SER A 181 3.67 11.67 4.87
CA SER A 181 4.71 12.68 4.62
C SER A 181 4.29 13.74 3.60
N GLY A 182 5.08 14.80 3.46
CA GLY A 182 4.85 15.88 2.48
C GLY A 182 3.72 16.84 2.85
N LEU A 183 3.41 16.93 4.14
CA LEU A 183 2.36 17.80 4.68
C LEU A 183 2.81 19.27 4.73
N GLU A 184 1.85 20.18 4.72
CA GLU A 184 2.09 21.60 4.97
C GLU A 184 2.41 21.83 6.46
N ILE A 185 3.30 22.78 6.74
CA ILE A 185 3.60 23.23 8.11
C ILE A 185 2.44 24.08 8.67
N ASP A 186 2.27 24.08 10.00
CA ASP A 186 1.21 24.84 10.68
C ASP A 186 -0.21 24.58 10.14
N ALA A 187 -0.49 23.33 9.75
CA ALA A 187 -1.74 22.94 9.12
C ALA A 187 -2.41 21.79 9.87
N GLU A 188 -3.74 21.87 10.01
CA GLU A 188 -4.55 20.83 10.63
C GLU A 188 -4.86 19.71 9.64
N TYR A 189 -4.76 18.47 10.11
CA TYR A 189 -5.04 17.26 9.35
C TYR A 189 -5.92 16.30 10.13
N HIS A 190 -6.84 15.66 9.41
CA HIS A 190 -7.64 14.54 9.89
C HIS A 190 -7.13 13.26 9.28
N ILE A 191 -6.96 12.21 10.09
CA ILE A 191 -6.46 10.90 9.67
C ILE A 191 -7.40 9.80 10.15
N ARG A 192 -7.53 8.74 9.36
CA ARG A 192 -8.40 7.60 9.68
C ARG A 192 -7.85 6.32 9.05
N ALA A 193 -7.83 5.22 9.78
CA ALA A 193 -7.52 3.92 9.22
C ALA A 193 -8.65 3.43 8.32
N PHE A 194 -8.31 2.69 7.26
CA PHE A 194 -9.27 2.02 6.39
C PHE A 194 -8.85 0.57 6.11
N ALA A 195 -9.84 -0.29 5.84
CA ALA A 195 -9.68 -1.64 5.34
C ALA A 195 -10.75 -1.93 4.28
N ASP A 196 -10.29 -2.33 3.10
CA ASP A 196 -11.08 -2.67 1.93
C ASP A 196 -10.98 -4.19 1.70
N ASN A 197 -12.12 -4.88 1.67
CA ASN A 197 -12.21 -6.32 1.39
C ASN A 197 -12.59 -6.63 -0.07
N GLY A 198 -12.60 -5.62 -0.94
CA GLY A 198 -13.00 -5.71 -2.35
C GLY A 198 -14.52 -5.59 -2.57
N ILE A 199 -15.32 -5.57 -1.50
CA ILE A 199 -16.78 -5.43 -1.55
C ILE A 199 -17.23 -4.14 -0.84
N SER A 200 -16.66 -3.87 0.33
CA SER A 200 -16.96 -2.72 1.17
C SER A 200 -15.67 -2.18 1.82
N ILE A 201 -15.74 -0.94 2.30
CA ILE A 201 -14.64 -0.30 3.01
C ILE A 201 -15.08 0.00 4.43
N THR A 202 -14.34 -0.55 5.39
CA THR A 202 -14.47 -0.20 6.80
C THR A 202 -13.45 0.86 7.16
N TYR A 203 -13.84 1.76 8.06
CA TYR A 203 -12.98 2.83 8.53
C TYR A 203 -12.97 2.88 10.07
N GLY A 204 -11.81 3.18 10.66
CA GLY A 204 -11.64 3.32 12.10
C GLY A 204 -12.16 4.66 12.65
N GLU A 205 -11.63 5.12 13.78
CA GLU A 205 -11.96 6.46 14.32
C GLU A 205 -11.16 7.57 13.62
N THR A 206 -11.76 8.76 13.48
CA THR A 206 -11.03 9.92 12.92
C THR A 206 -10.20 10.58 14.01
N LEU A 207 -8.89 10.66 13.82
CA LEU A 207 -7.97 11.43 14.66
C LEU A 207 -7.64 12.76 13.98
N THR A 208 -7.24 13.76 14.78
CA THR A 208 -6.89 15.11 14.28
C THR A 208 -5.61 15.58 14.94
N THR A 209 -4.75 16.26 14.18
CA THR A 209 -3.53 16.90 14.68
C THR A 209 -3.15 18.10 13.83
N THR A 210 -2.29 18.98 14.34
CA THR A 210 -1.73 20.11 13.61
C THR A 210 -0.23 19.93 13.48
N THR A 211 0.28 20.01 12.26
CA THR A 211 1.72 19.95 12.01
C THR A 211 2.45 21.12 12.68
N LEU A 212 3.73 20.92 12.98
CA LEU A 212 4.55 21.98 13.59
C LEU A 212 4.69 23.18 12.66
N SER A 213 4.76 24.37 13.25
CA SER A 213 4.90 25.62 12.49
C SER A 213 6.33 25.87 11.97
N THR A 214 7.29 25.02 12.32
CA THR A 214 8.70 25.13 11.94
C THR A 214 9.40 23.78 12.10
N TYR A 215 10.49 23.57 11.36
CA TYR A 215 11.41 22.44 11.54
C TYR A 215 12.32 22.62 12.76
N VAL A 216 12.62 23.87 13.13
CA VAL A 216 13.59 24.21 14.20
C VAL A 216 12.86 24.60 15.48
N SER A 217 13.13 23.90 16.57
CA SER A 217 12.51 24.15 17.88
C SER A 217 13.38 24.95 18.84
N ASP A 218 14.71 24.90 18.68
CA ASP A 218 15.67 25.63 19.52
C ASP A 218 17.01 25.83 18.77
N THR A 219 17.83 26.80 19.22
CA THR A 219 19.17 27.04 18.68
C THR A 219 20.14 27.46 19.79
N GLY A 220 21.43 27.22 19.60
CA GLY A 220 22.46 27.63 20.55
C GLY A 220 23.87 27.46 20.03
N SER A 221 24.85 27.46 20.93
CA SER A 221 26.27 27.30 20.58
C SER A 221 27.03 26.52 21.65
N MET A 222 28.14 25.87 21.27
CA MET A 222 29.08 25.23 22.18
C MET A 222 30.53 25.55 21.79
N VAL A 223 31.43 25.55 22.77
CA VAL A 223 32.88 25.74 22.54
C VAL A 223 33.56 24.40 22.70
N ASP A 224 34.25 23.95 21.66
CA ASP A 224 35.04 22.73 21.68
C ASP A 224 36.29 22.97 22.51
N SER A 225 36.38 22.31 23.67
CA SER A 225 37.50 22.49 24.59
C SER A 225 38.84 22.01 24.04
N ARG A 226 38.83 21.24 22.95
CA ARG A 226 40.04 20.64 22.36
C ARG A 226 40.82 21.64 21.52
N ASP A 227 40.15 22.56 20.83
CA ASP A 227 40.74 23.52 19.90
C ASP A 227 40.26 24.98 20.10
N GLY A 228 39.24 25.20 20.94
CA GLY A 228 38.65 26.51 21.20
C GLY A 228 37.64 26.96 20.13
N ASN A 229 37.35 26.14 19.13
CA ASN A 229 36.37 26.45 18.09
C ASN A 229 34.96 26.52 18.68
N THR A 230 34.15 27.46 18.20
CA THR A 230 32.73 27.58 18.58
C THR A 230 31.85 27.06 17.46
N TYR A 231 30.95 26.14 17.77
CA TYR A 231 29.98 25.57 16.85
C TYR A 231 28.57 25.94 17.28
N ASN A 232 27.77 26.51 16.38
CA ASN A 232 26.35 26.68 16.62
C ASN A 232 25.65 25.33 16.44
N TRP A 233 24.47 25.20 17.04
CA TRP A 233 23.62 24.04 16.86
C TRP A 233 22.16 24.46 16.70
N VAL A 234 21.41 23.62 15.99
CA VAL A 234 19.97 23.75 15.76
C VAL A 234 19.29 22.47 16.24
N GLN A 235 18.16 22.60 16.92
CA GLN A 235 17.32 21.46 17.27
C GLN A 235 16.29 21.23 16.17
N ILE A 236 16.40 20.11 15.46
CA ILE A 236 15.48 19.69 14.40
C ILE A 236 14.79 18.43 14.90
N GLY A 237 13.47 18.52 15.10
CA GLY A 237 12.73 17.48 15.83
C GLY A 237 13.29 17.33 17.25
N ASN A 238 13.67 16.10 17.60
CA ASN A 238 14.24 15.77 18.92
C ASN A 238 15.78 15.82 18.95
N GLN A 239 16.42 16.00 17.80
CA GLN A 239 17.85 15.89 17.65
C GLN A 239 18.49 17.28 17.58
N LYS A 240 19.63 17.46 18.25
CA LYS A 240 20.43 18.69 18.15
C LYS A 240 21.63 18.46 17.26
N TRP A 241 21.65 19.18 16.16
CA TRP A 241 22.65 19.09 15.12
C TRP A 241 23.55 20.31 15.18
N PHE A 242 24.86 20.13 15.03
CA PHE A 242 25.74 21.24 14.67
C PHE A 242 25.19 21.96 13.43
N ALA A 243 25.33 23.28 13.38
CA ALA A 243 24.94 24.13 12.25
C ALA A 243 26.10 24.31 11.25
N GLU A 244 27.33 23.96 11.66
CA GLU A 244 28.54 24.01 10.85
C GLU A 244 29.22 22.65 10.73
N ASN A 245 30.10 22.51 9.74
CA ASN A 245 30.98 21.35 9.64
C ASN A 245 32.10 21.46 10.69
N LEU A 246 32.47 20.33 11.29
CA LEU A 246 33.55 20.22 12.26
C LEU A 246 34.90 20.62 11.63
N MET A 247 35.69 21.40 12.36
CA MET A 247 37.02 21.88 11.97
C MET A 247 38.08 21.53 13.04
N TYR A 248 38.07 20.28 13.51
CA TYR A 248 39.02 19.79 14.51
C TYR A 248 40.20 19.09 13.83
N GLU A 249 41.43 19.58 14.01
CA GLU A 249 42.61 19.01 13.35
C GLU A 249 43.01 17.62 13.88
N GLY A 250 42.46 17.20 15.02
CA GLY A 250 42.81 15.92 15.65
C GLY A 250 44.16 15.94 16.38
N GLU A 251 44.34 15.00 17.32
CA GLU A 251 45.66 14.69 17.89
C GLU A 251 45.96 13.20 17.68
N GLY A 252 46.99 12.87 16.90
CA GLY A 252 47.53 11.52 16.80
C GLY A 252 47.78 11.00 15.37
N PRO A 253 48.55 9.90 15.21
CA PRO A 253 49.08 9.41 13.93
C PRO A 253 48.04 8.78 12.99
N ASN A 254 46.79 8.61 13.43
CA ASN A 254 45.72 7.94 12.69
C ASN A 254 44.62 8.91 12.21
N TYR A 255 44.78 10.21 12.44
CA TYR A 255 43.84 11.22 11.97
C TYR A 255 44.37 11.84 10.69
N ASN A 256 43.72 11.55 9.57
CA ASN A 256 43.92 12.29 8.33
C ASN A 256 42.70 13.18 8.13
N TYR A 257 42.94 14.50 8.12
CA TYR A 257 41.98 15.48 7.67
C TYR A 257 42.51 16.16 6.39
N ILE A 258 41.58 16.65 5.58
CA ILE A 258 41.90 17.56 4.48
C ILE A 258 41.08 18.82 4.69
N GLU A 259 41.77 19.96 4.68
CA GLU A 259 41.13 21.28 4.74
C GLU A 259 40.40 21.58 3.42
N THR A 260 39.18 22.10 3.53
CA THR A 260 38.37 22.55 2.41
C THR A 260 37.82 23.96 2.71
N PRO A 261 37.29 24.68 1.70
CA PRO A 261 36.66 25.99 1.94
C PRO A 261 35.49 25.99 2.93
N TYR A 262 34.89 24.82 3.22
CA TYR A 262 33.67 24.69 4.03
C TYR A 262 33.85 23.81 5.28
N GLY A 263 35.09 23.60 5.71
CA GLY A 263 35.46 22.80 6.88
C GLY A 263 36.40 21.65 6.53
N PHE A 264 36.53 20.68 7.42
CA PHE A 264 37.43 19.54 7.20
C PHE A 264 36.66 18.30 6.75
N ILE A 265 37.32 17.49 5.92
CA ILE A 265 36.89 16.12 5.63
C ILE A 265 37.80 15.14 6.37
N TYR A 266 37.23 14.10 6.98
CA TYR A 266 37.90 13.19 7.91
C TYR A 266 37.91 11.76 7.39
N THR A 267 39.00 11.02 7.62
CA THR A 267 39.00 9.56 7.44
C THR A 267 38.08 8.90 8.46
N GLY A 268 37.04 8.20 7.99
CA GLY A 268 36.07 7.53 8.86
C GLY A 268 36.71 6.54 9.83
N GLY A 269 36.44 6.73 11.13
CA GLY A 269 36.93 5.87 12.21
C GLY A 269 37.60 6.65 13.34
N GLY A 270 36.81 7.18 14.28
CA GLY A 270 37.30 7.82 15.51
C GLY A 270 36.27 8.72 16.18
N ALA A 271 36.43 8.97 17.48
CA ALA A 271 35.65 9.95 18.24
C ALA A 271 36.10 11.38 17.88
N ILE A 272 35.68 11.85 16.71
CA ILE A 272 36.06 13.19 16.21
C ILE A 272 35.17 14.29 16.78
N CYS A 273 33.95 13.99 17.18
CA CYS A 273 33.06 14.95 17.82
C CYS A 273 33.50 15.23 19.27
N PRO A 274 33.26 16.46 19.79
CA PRO A 274 33.63 16.82 21.15
C PRO A 274 32.80 16.03 22.18
N ASN A 275 33.26 15.96 23.43
CA ASN A 275 32.52 15.25 24.48
C ASN A 275 31.07 15.76 24.59
N GLY A 276 30.12 14.84 24.73
CA GLY A 276 28.68 15.14 24.70
C GLY A 276 28.10 15.25 23.28
N TRP A 277 28.91 14.94 22.27
CA TRP A 277 28.52 14.91 20.87
C TRP A 277 29.18 13.72 20.16
N HIS A 278 28.48 13.16 19.17
CA HIS A 278 28.98 12.04 18.40
C HIS A 278 28.74 12.20 16.90
N VAL A 279 29.37 11.30 16.15
CA VAL A 279 29.18 11.18 14.70
C VAL A 279 27.83 10.52 14.48
N PRO A 280 26.88 11.15 13.76
CA PRO A 280 25.50 10.66 13.65
C PRO A 280 25.42 9.27 13.01
N SER A 281 24.65 8.37 13.58
CA SER A 281 24.36 7.03 13.03
C SER A 281 23.45 7.09 11.78
N GLU A 282 23.34 5.96 11.06
CA GLU A 282 22.36 5.81 9.98
C GLU A 282 20.91 6.07 10.45
N ASP A 283 20.55 5.57 11.63
CA ASP A 283 19.21 5.74 12.19
C ASP A 283 18.90 7.21 12.48
N GLU A 284 19.87 7.96 13.00
CA GLU A 284 19.69 9.40 13.26
C GLU A 284 19.55 10.21 11.97
N TRP A 285 20.25 9.83 10.90
CA TRP A 285 20.05 10.43 9.58
C TRP A 285 18.67 10.16 9.01
N ASN A 286 18.20 8.91 9.11
CA ASN A 286 16.87 8.53 8.66
C ASN A 286 15.80 9.32 9.44
N GLU A 287 15.94 9.42 10.76
CA GLU A 287 15.03 10.23 11.59
C GLU A 287 15.01 11.69 11.14
N LEU A 288 16.17 12.30 10.87
CA LEU A 288 16.22 13.68 10.35
C LEU A 288 15.55 13.81 8.97
N ILE A 289 15.89 12.94 8.02
CA ILE A 289 15.36 12.95 6.65
C ILE A 289 13.85 12.82 6.67
N ASP A 290 13.34 11.84 7.39
CA ASP A 290 11.89 11.61 7.55
C ASP A 290 11.26 12.81 8.25
N PHE A 291 11.93 13.37 9.27
CA PHE A 291 11.41 14.52 10.00
C PHE A 291 11.15 15.72 9.10
N VAL A 292 12.10 16.01 8.19
CA VAL A 292 12.00 17.15 7.27
C VAL A 292 11.16 16.89 6.02
N GLY A 293 10.57 15.70 5.90
CA GLY A 293 9.57 15.36 4.89
C GLY A 293 9.98 14.29 3.87
N GLY A 294 11.06 13.57 4.13
CA GLY A 294 11.50 12.40 3.37
C GLY A 294 12.56 12.69 2.31
N PRO A 295 13.13 11.64 1.71
CA PRO A 295 14.36 11.72 0.93
C PRO A 295 14.23 12.57 -0.34
N GLU A 296 13.04 12.75 -0.91
CA GLU A 296 12.85 13.53 -2.14
C GLU A 296 12.89 15.06 -1.92
N ILE A 297 12.68 15.52 -0.67
CA ILE A 297 12.62 16.95 -0.33
C ILE A 297 13.64 17.38 0.73
N ALA A 298 14.12 16.45 1.56
CA ALA A 298 15.01 16.74 2.68
C ALA A 298 16.25 17.53 2.27
N GLY A 299 16.77 17.30 1.06
CA GLY A 299 17.95 18.01 0.57
C GLY A 299 17.68 19.49 0.35
N GLY A 300 16.49 19.87 -0.11
CA GLY A 300 16.11 21.28 -0.19
C GLY A 300 16.03 21.93 1.20
N VAL A 301 15.38 21.25 2.13
CA VAL A 301 15.15 21.77 3.48
C VAL A 301 16.45 21.95 4.28
N LEU A 302 17.41 21.04 4.10
CA LEU A 302 18.66 21.00 4.86
C LEU A 302 19.79 21.84 4.24
N LYS A 303 19.78 22.09 2.93
CA LYS A 303 20.83 22.86 2.24
C LYS A 303 20.75 24.35 2.56
N GLU A 304 21.90 25.00 2.51
CA GLU A 304 21.97 26.45 2.34
C GLU A 304 21.11 26.89 1.14
N SER A 305 20.33 27.95 1.33
CA SER A 305 19.50 28.55 0.29
C SER A 305 20.32 29.28 -0.77
N GLY A 306 19.82 29.35 -2.00
CA GLY A 306 20.45 30.12 -3.08
C GLY A 306 21.46 29.29 -3.88
N THR A 307 22.24 29.95 -4.74
CA THR A 307 23.14 29.29 -5.70
C THR A 307 24.57 29.83 -5.64
N GLU A 308 24.96 30.39 -4.49
CA GLU A 308 26.33 30.89 -4.29
C GLU A 308 27.31 29.72 -4.21
N ASN A 309 27.02 28.76 -3.33
CA ASN A 309 27.85 27.58 -3.11
C ASN A 309 27.32 26.34 -3.85
N TRP A 310 26.00 26.24 -4.01
CA TRP A 310 25.31 25.15 -4.70
C TRP A 310 25.04 25.50 -6.18
N ALA A 311 25.06 24.53 -7.09
CA ALA A 311 24.71 24.86 -8.48
C ALA A 311 23.22 25.11 -8.66
N SER A 312 22.95 26.06 -9.55
CA SER A 312 21.64 26.24 -10.15
C SER A 312 21.10 24.93 -10.76
N PRO A 313 19.81 24.61 -10.56
CA PRO A 313 18.79 25.45 -9.91
C PRO A 313 18.74 25.39 -8.38
N ASN A 314 19.53 24.53 -7.71
CA ASN A 314 19.43 24.22 -6.28
C ASN A 314 17.96 24.04 -5.82
N THR A 315 17.21 23.20 -6.56
CA THR A 315 15.75 23.06 -6.42
C THR A 315 15.35 22.75 -4.98
N GLY A 316 14.37 23.49 -4.47
CA GLY A 316 13.81 23.31 -3.14
C GLY A 316 14.69 23.81 -2.00
N ALA A 317 15.89 24.32 -2.27
CA ALA A 317 16.81 24.78 -1.23
C ALA A 317 16.34 26.07 -0.56
N ASN A 318 15.96 25.97 0.71
CA ASN A 318 15.39 27.08 1.47
C ASN A 318 15.96 27.20 2.89
N ASN A 319 16.77 26.22 3.33
CA ASN A 319 17.35 26.15 4.67
C ASN A 319 16.34 26.30 5.81
N THR A 320 15.09 25.89 5.63
CA THR A 320 14.05 26.10 6.66
C THR A 320 14.29 25.28 7.93
N ALA A 321 15.12 24.24 7.87
CA ALA A 321 15.57 23.50 9.04
C ALA A 321 16.79 24.11 9.76
N GLY A 322 17.33 25.24 9.28
CA GLY A 322 18.51 25.88 9.89
C GLY A 322 19.80 25.06 9.81
N PHE A 323 19.75 23.86 9.22
CA PHE A 323 20.87 22.96 9.07
C PHE A 323 21.97 23.58 8.19
N SER A 324 21.66 24.38 7.18
CA SER A 324 22.67 25.17 6.46
C SER A 324 23.80 24.32 5.84
N ALA A 325 23.46 23.16 5.26
CA ALA A 325 24.47 22.30 4.66
C ALA A 325 25.19 22.98 3.49
N LEU A 326 26.52 22.84 3.49
CA LEU A 326 27.43 23.32 2.46
C LEU A 326 28.00 22.14 1.65
N PRO A 327 28.36 22.36 0.38
CA PRO A 327 28.82 21.29 -0.49
C PRO A 327 30.32 20.99 -0.33
N THR A 328 30.66 20.32 0.77
CA THR A 328 32.06 20.03 1.13
C THR A 328 32.69 18.91 0.30
N GLY A 329 31.90 18.05 -0.35
CA GLY A 329 32.40 16.96 -1.18
C GLY A 329 32.97 15.78 -0.36
N TYR A 330 33.81 14.98 -1.02
CA TYR A 330 34.52 13.84 -0.42
C TYR A 330 35.85 13.58 -1.13
N ALA A 331 36.74 12.83 -0.49
CA ALA A 331 37.98 12.33 -1.09
C ALA A 331 38.03 10.80 -1.10
N LEU A 332 38.68 10.23 -2.13
CA LEU A 332 38.87 8.80 -2.34
C LEU A 332 40.33 8.42 -2.27
N ARG A 333 40.65 7.27 -1.67
CA ARG A 333 41.96 6.65 -1.83
C ARG A 333 41.97 5.79 -3.08
N GLY A 334 42.74 6.20 -4.09
CA GLY A 334 42.86 5.48 -5.35
C GLY A 334 43.70 4.20 -5.23
N PRO A 335 43.74 3.34 -6.28
CA PRO A 335 44.53 2.10 -6.31
C PRO A 335 46.04 2.32 -6.15
N ALA A 336 46.53 3.54 -6.40
CA ALA A 336 47.94 3.93 -6.29
C ALA A 336 48.36 4.35 -4.87
N GLU A 337 47.51 4.12 -3.86
CA GLU A 337 47.68 4.55 -2.45
C GLU A 337 47.69 6.07 -2.21
N GLU A 338 47.61 6.88 -3.26
CA GLU A 338 47.47 8.34 -3.20
C GLU A 338 46.00 8.75 -3.04
N TRP A 339 45.77 9.89 -2.37
CA TRP A 339 44.45 10.51 -2.27
C TRP A 339 44.15 11.22 -3.58
N GLU A 340 43.19 10.70 -4.33
CA GLU A 340 42.65 11.39 -5.49
C GLU A 340 41.59 12.36 -4.98
N TYR A 341 41.94 13.64 -4.97
CA TYR A 341 41.00 14.71 -4.73
C TYR A 341 40.04 14.75 -5.92
N VAL A 342 38.77 14.43 -5.69
CA VAL A 342 37.72 14.65 -6.70
C VAL A 342 37.37 16.14 -6.62
N GLU A 343 38.28 16.98 -7.14
CA GLU A 343 38.08 18.41 -7.28
C GLU A 343 36.92 18.59 -8.25
N LEU A 344 35.78 19.04 -7.73
CA LEU A 344 34.89 20.10 -8.23
C LEU A 344 34.76 20.37 -9.75
N GLU A 345 35.09 19.42 -10.62
CA GLU A 345 34.97 19.53 -12.06
C GLU A 345 34.18 18.32 -12.60
N ASN A 346 32.88 18.57 -12.71
CA ASN A 346 31.97 18.08 -13.76
C ASN A 346 31.17 16.78 -13.60
N VAL A 347 31.24 15.98 -12.55
CA VAL A 347 30.25 14.88 -12.40
C VAL A 347 29.79 14.59 -10.96
N TYR A 348 30.58 14.91 -9.93
CA TYR A 348 30.22 14.60 -8.53
C TYR A 348 30.44 15.80 -7.62
N LYS A 349 29.75 16.90 -7.91
CA LYS A 349 29.56 18.00 -6.96
C LYS A 349 28.56 17.54 -5.90
N SER A 350 28.92 16.52 -5.15
CA SER A 350 27.99 15.79 -4.31
C SER A 350 28.10 16.38 -2.91
N THR A 351 26.95 16.66 -2.31
CA THR A 351 26.62 16.12 -0.99
C THR A 351 27.42 16.64 0.20
N ALA A 352 26.73 17.17 1.21
CA ALA A 352 27.26 17.13 2.57
C ALA A 352 27.32 15.65 2.97
N PHE A 353 28.36 14.94 2.54
CA PHE A 353 28.72 13.66 3.08
C PHE A 353 29.14 13.92 4.51
N ILE A 354 28.20 13.67 5.40
CA ILE A 354 28.42 13.78 6.81
C ILE A 354 28.59 12.35 7.29
N MET A 355 29.74 12.08 7.92
CA MET A 355 30.09 10.72 8.36
C MET A 355 28.96 10.12 9.20
N SER A 356 28.67 8.84 8.97
CA SER A 356 28.03 7.99 9.96
C SER A 356 28.99 6.98 10.54
N ASP A 357 28.55 6.24 11.55
CA ASP A 357 29.22 5.01 11.98
C ASP A 357 29.54 4.11 10.76
N ALA A 358 30.61 3.32 10.92
CA ALA A 358 31.46 2.85 9.84
C ALA A 358 30.71 2.53 8.53
N PHE A 359 30.89 3.39 7.51
CA PHE A 359 30.65 3.15 6.08
C PHE A 359 29.38 3.75 5.40
N ARG A 360 28.56 4.56 6.08
CA ARG A 360 27.46 5.33 5.42
C ARG A 360 27.57 6.84 5.62
N ARG A 361 26.82 7.60 4.81
CA ARG A 361 26.91 9.06 4.71
C ARG A 361 25.62 9.67 4.18
N LEU A 362 25.20 10.82 4.71
CA LEU A 362 24.15 11.62 4.09
C LEU A 362 24.62 12.17 2.74
N GLY A 363 23.83 12.00 1.70
CA GLY A 363 24.10 12.43 0.35
C GLY A 363 23.13 13.52 -0.08
N LEU A 364 23.45 14.81 0.06
CA LEU A 364 22.65 15.90 -0.52
C LEU A 364 22.90 16.11 -2.03
N THR A 365 21.89 15.95 -2.87
CA THR A 365 22.08 16.05 -4.32
C THR A 365 22.39 17.48 -4.76
N TRP A 366 23.28 17.61 -5.73
CA TRP A 366 23.95 18.85 -6.10
C TRP A 366 23.03 20.03 -6.44
N ASN A 367 21.95 19.76 -7.17
CA ASN A 367 21.07 20.82 -7.68
C ASN A 367 19.57 20.48 -7.58
N THR A 368 19.23 19.35 -6.95
CA THR A 368 17.86 18.88 -6.71
C THR A 368 17.55 18.87 -5.21
N SER A 369 16.30 18.64 -4.84
CA SER A 369 15.85 18.57 -3.44
C SER A 369 16.11 17.22 -2.78
N SER A 370 16.65 16.24 -3.52
CA SER A 370 16.75 14.85 -3.09
C SER A 370 17.99 14.58 -2.22
N THR A 371 17.85 13.64 -1.29
CA THR A 371 18.91 13.04 -0.50
C THR A 371 19.08 11.57 -0.84
N SER A 372 20.26 11.02 -0.53
CA SER A 372 20.56 9.60 -0.61
C SER A 372 21.40 9.19 0.59
N LEU A 373 21.33 7.95 1.04
CA LEU A 373 22.24 7.37 2.03
C LEU A 373 23.09 6.26 1.38
N PRO A 374 24.00 6.61 0.45
CA PRO A 374 24.75 5.61 -0.28
C PRO A 374 25.70 4.80 0.62
N PHE A 375 25.69 3.49 0.43
CA PHE A 375 26.66 2.56 1.02
C PHE A 375 27.87 2.39 0.09
N TYR A 376 29.06 2.69 0.57
CA TYR A 376 30.28 2.68 -0.26
C TYR A 376 31.32 1.60 0.10
N GLY A 377 30.97 0.64 0.96
CA GLY A 377 31.82 -0.50 1.31
C GLY A 377 33.16 -0.13 2.00
N ASN A 378 34.13 -1.04 1.98
CA ASN A 378 35.42 -0.95 2.71
C ASN A 378 36.48 0.01 2.13
N GLY A 379 36.12 0.91 1.20
CA GLY A 379 37.10 1.88 0.70
C GLY A 379 37.48 2.90 1.78
N THR A 380 38.67 3.49 1.70
CA THR A 380 39.06 4.61 2.56
C THR A 380 38.59 5.91 1.90
N TYR A 381 37.67 6.63 2.55
CA TYR A 381 37.11 7.88 2.06
C TYR A 381 37.22 8.95 3.15
N LEU A 382 37.22 10.22 2.75
CA LEU A 382 37.02 11.34 3.66
C LEU A 382 35.72 12.08 3.37
N ALA A 383 35.05 12.50 4.43
CA ALA A 383 33.78 13.21 4.38
C ALA A 383 33.71 14.26 5.49
N ALA A 384 32.87 15.30 5.32
CA ALA A 384 32.63 16.27 6.35
C ALA A 384 32.02 15.60 7.60
N CYS A 385 32.07 16.27 8.74
CA CYS A 385 31.35 15.83 9.93
C CYS A 385 30.54 16.97 10.50
N ARG A 386 29.34 16.66 10.99
CA ARG A 386 28.46 17.55 11.69
C ARG A 386 27.89 16.73 12.84
N CYS A 387 28.29 17.10 14.04
CA CYS A 387 28.04 16.29 15.20
C CYS A 387 26.59 16.43 15.65
N ILE A 388 26.08 15.38 16.26
CA ILE A 388 24.78 15.33 16.95
C ILE A 388 25.04 15.19 18.45
N GLN A 389 24.17 15.79 19.28
CA GLN A 389 24.30 15.71 20.75
C GLN A 389 23.91 14.30 21.25
N ASP A 390 24.66 13.79 22.23
CA ASP A 390 24.45 12.48 22.89
C ASP A 390 23.09 12.33 23.61
#